data_AF-A0A9D5Q890-F1
#
_entry.id   AF-A0A9D5Q890-F1
#
_cell.length_a   1.000
_cell.length_b   1.000
_cell.length_c   1.000
_cell.angle_alpha   90.00
_cell.angle_beta   90.00
_cell.angle_gamma   90.00
#
_symmetry.space_group_name_H-M   'P 1'
#
loop_
_entity.id
_entity.type
_entity.pdbx_description
1 polymer ?
#
loop_
_entity_poly.entity_id
_entity_poly.type
_entity_poly.pdbx_seq_one_letter_code
_entity_poly.pdbx_strand_id
1 'polypeptide(L)'
;MVRKISGIVFSCFMVAHADAVLFDWGFNINGDVYTAMDMGDDHTALPDYFDFSGFDFDQGLGTISVAFDPDASGTYHAMAFLDHEIDEAQNTFFNEYGSAYGVPADGLTWEIDEPGYAYGDIYDHLYGDAFDNSNAVESTPDDVSMGLGWSFSLGEQEYATIEFTAGADAPEEGFYLAHYDDESSDAIFFSSRLSIEGGTTPVPEPCAASLLFLSCGLLLGAGIINRGIGRRRGIAPKNV
;
A
#
# COMPACT_ATOMS: atom_id res chain seq x y z
N MET A 1 -26.91 61.91 10.21
CA MET A 1 -27.25 60.63 9.57
C MET A 1 -26.23 59.60 10.07
N VAL A 2 -26.56 58.86 11.13
CA VAL A 2 -25.62 57.95 11.81
C VAL A 2 -25.82 56.55 11.23
N ARG A 3 -24.82 56.01 10.54
CA ARG A 3 -24.85 54.63 10.04
C ARG A 3 -24.53 53.69 11.20
N LYS A 4 -25.50 52.86 11.59
CA LYS A 4 -25.26 51.68 12.45
C LYS A 4 -24.42 50.69 11.65
N ILE A 5 -23.28 50.29 12.21
CA ILE A 5 -22.48 49.17 11.73
C ILE A 5 -23.06 47.95 12.45
N SER A 6 -23.76 47.08 11.72
CA SER A 6 -24.16 45.77 12.23
C SER A 6 -22.90 44.91 12.38
N GLY A 7 -22.65 44.45 13.60
CA GLY A 7 -21.59 43.50 13.89
C GLY A 7 -21.88 42.16 13.22
N ILE A 8 -20.90 41.66 12.50
CA ILE A 8 -20.86 40.27 12.03
C ILE A 8 -20.50 39.44 13.26
N VAL A 9 -21.42 38.58 13.68
CA VAL A 9 -21.15 37.55 14.69
C VAL A 9 -20.44 36.41 13.98
N PHE A 10 -19.17 36.20 14.29
CA PHE A 10 -18.44 34.99 13.92
C PHE A 10 -18.95 33.87 14.85
N SER A 11 -19.80 32.97 14.33
CA SER A 11 -20.01 31.67 14.98
C SER A 11 -18.78 30.83 14.72
N CYS A 12 -18.04 30.53 15.80
CA CYS A 12 -17.04 29.49 15.80
C CYS A 12 -17.81 28.16 15.79
N PHE A 13 -17.87 27.49 14.64
CA PHE A 13 -18.31 26.11 14.60
C PHE A 13 -17.20 25.29 15.25
N MET A 14 -17.45 24.75 16.44
CA MET A 14 -16.71 23.57 16.88
C MET A 14 -17.13 22.47 15.91
N VAL A 15 -16.20 21.91 15.15
CA VAL A 15 -16.44 20.62 14.51
C VAL A 15 -16.58 19.65 15.68
N ALA A 16 -17.76 19.03 15.83
CA ALA A 16 -17.88 17.89 16.73
C ALA A 16 -16.94 16.83 16.17
N HIS A 17 -16.00 16.39 17.00
CA HIS A 17 -15.14 15.26 16.69
C HIS A 17 -15.79 14.06 17.37
N ALA A 18 -15.88 12.93 16.67
CA ALA A 18 -16.34 11.67 17.23
C ALA A 18 -15.64 11.41 18.57
N ASP A 19 -16.38 11.01 19.61
CA ASP A 19 -15.78 10.46 20.84
C ASP A 19 -15.45 8.98 20.57
N ALA A 20 -14.55 8.79 19.60
CA ALA A 20 -14.05 7.48 19.20
C ALA A 20 -12.93 7.06 20.14
N VAL A 21 -13.01 5.81 20.61
CA VAL A 21 -11.97 5.16 21.39
C VAL A 21 -11.49 3.94 20.61
N LEU A 22 -10.18 3.70 20.58
CA LEU A 22 -9.65 2.44 20.07
C LEU A 22 -9.74 1.39 21.17
N PHE A 23 -10.58 0.37 20.96
CA PHE A 23 -10.75 -0.71 21.90
C PHE A 23 -9.64 -1.76 21.73
N ASP A 24 -9.56 -2.31 20.52
CA ASP A 24 -8.58 -3.34 20.14
C ASP A 24 -7.86 -2.99 18.83
N TRP A 25 -6.64 -3.52 18.68
CA TRP A 25 -5.88 -3.38 17.45
C TRP A 25 -4.98 -4.58 17.18
N GLY A 26 -4.64 -4.76 15.91
CA GLY A 26 -3.82 -5.87 15.47
C GLY A 26 -3.02 -5.54 14.21
N PHE A 27 -1.79 -6.04 14.16
CA PHE A 27 -0.96 -6.04 12.95
C PHE A 27 -0.46 -7.46 12.69
N ASN A 28 -0.41 -7.86 11.43
CA ASN A 28 0.28 -9.06 11.00
C ASN A 28 1.28 -8.68 9.90
N ILE A 29 2.56 -8.78 10.21
CA ILE A 29 3.65 -8.51 9.28
C ILE A 29 4.33 -9.83 8.94
N ASN A 30 4.01 -10.38 7.77
CA ASN A 30 4.60 -11.61 7.28
C ASN A 30 4.52 -12.81 8.26
N GLY A 31 3.42 -12.92 9.00
CA GLY A 31 3.12 -13.96 10.00
C GLY A 31 3.54 -13.60 11.43
N ASP A 32 4.26 -12.49 11.62
CA ASP A 32 4.54 -11.94 12.94
C ASP A 32 3.36 -11.06 13.38
N VAL A 33 2.61 -11.52 14.37
CA VAL A 33 1.38 -10.88 14.84
C VAL A 33 1.62 -10.06 16.11
N TYR A 34 1.17 -8.81 16.10
CA TYR A 34 1.21 -7.85 17.19
C TYR A 34 -0.22 -7.41 17.48
N THR A 35 -0.72 -7.64 18.70
CA THR A 35 -2.10 -7.31 19.06
C THR A 35 -2.15 -6.75 20.47
N ALA A 36 -3.04 -5.77 20.68
CA ALA A 36 -3.58 -5.50 22.00
C ALA A 36 -5.06 -5.85 21.97
N MET A 37 -5.45 -6.78 22.85
CA MET A 37 -6.83 -7.16 23.10
C MET A 37 -7.15 -6.77 24.54
N ASP A 38 -8.30 -6.14 24.78
CA ASP A 38 -8.81 -5.68 26.08
C ASP A 38 -8.12 -4.37 26.57
N MET A 39 -8.47 -3.25 25.90
CA MET A 39 -8.09 -1.85 26.18
C MET A 39 -6.70 -1.39 25.71
N GLY A 40 -6.40 -1.57 24.42
CA GLY A 40 -5.58 -0.68 23.57
C GLY A 40 -4.14 -0.26 23.93
N ASP A 41 -3.66 -0.41 25.18
CA ASP A 41 -2.59 0.46 25.68
C ASP A 41 -1.16 -0.03 25.45
N ASP A 42 -0.93 -1.34 25.28
CA ASP A 42 0.43 -1.88 25.18
C ASP A 42 0.94 -1.94 23.73
N HIS A 43 1.18 -0.76 23.15
CA HIS A 43 1.90 -0.63 21.89
C HIS A 43 3.44 -0.68 22.06
N THR A 44 3.94 -0.92 23.28
CA THR A 44 5.39 -0.92 23.56
C THR A 44 6.13 -2.13 22.97
N ALA A 45 5.37 -3.13 22.51
CA ALA A 45 5.88 -4.32 21.84
C ALA A 45 6.07 -4.14 20.32
N LEU A 46 5.62 -3.03 19.72
CA LEU A 46 5.78 -2.79 18.29
C LEU A 46 7.27 -2.61 17.93
N PRO A 47 7.78 -3.31 16.90
CA PRO A 47 9.17 -3.16 16.45
C PRO A 47 9.53 -1.76 15.94
N ASP A 48 10.82 -1.44 15.94
CA ASP A 48 11.38 -0.15 15.48
C ASP A 48 11.06 0.21 14.00
N TYR A 49 10.59 -0.75 13.20
CA TYR A 49 10.17 -0.51 11.82
C TYR A 49 8.72 -0.01 11.68
N PHE A 50 7.99 0.10 12.80
CA PHE A 50 6.75 0.85 12.90
C PHE A 50 7.04 2.30 13.31
N ASP A 51 6.54 3.26 12.53
CA ASP A 51 6.42 4.66 12.92
C ASP A 51 4.95 4.97 13.19
N PHE A 52 4.61 5.09 14.46
CA PHE A 52 3.29 5.45 14.96
C PHE A 52 3.28 6.84 15.62
N SER A 53 4.31 7.67 15.37
CA SER A 53 4.39 9.02 15.96
C SER A 53 3.26 9.95 15.52
N GLY A 54 2.57 9.62 14.43
CA GLY A 54 1.38 10.30 13.91
C GLY A 54 0.06 9.59 14.23
N PHE A 55 0.06 8.58 15.10
CA PHE A 55 -1.13 7.83 15.51
C PHE A 55 -1.41 8.02 17.00
N ASP A 56 -2.66 8.31 17.33
CA ASP A 56 -3.15 8.40 18.70
C ASP A 56 -3.79 7.06 19.07
N PHE A 57 -3.17 6.27 19.95
CA PHE A 57 -3.71 4.99 20.39
C PHE A 57 -4.90 5.13 21.34
N ASP A 58 -5.14 6.29 21.95
CA ASP A 58 -6.32 6.49 22.78
C ASP A 58 -7.58 6.60 21.89
N GLN A 59 -7.44 7.25 20.73
CA GLN A 59 -8.54 7.47 19.79
C GLN A 59 -8.54 6.50 18.60
N GLY A 60 -7.41 5.85 18.35
CA GLY A 60 -7.15 5.06 17.14
C GLY A 60 -7.17 5.85 15.85
N LEU A 61 -6.81 7.13 15.90
CA LEU A 61 -6.83 8.04 14.75
C LEU A 61 -5.42 8.49 14.40
N GLY A 62 -5.21 8.79 13.13
CA GLY A 62 -3.92 9.21 12.58
C GLY A 62 -3.34 8.17 11.64
N THR A 63 -2.01 8.11 11.55
CA THR A 63 -1.33 7.22 10.60
C THR A 63 -0.22 6.42 11.26
N ILE A 64 -0.22 5.12 10.98
CA ILE A 64 0.88 4.20 11.28
C ILE A 64 1.57 3.85 9.96
N SER A 65 2.90 4.00 9.94
CA SER A 65 3.74 3.64 8.80
C SER A 65 4.63 2.45 9.15
N VAL A 66 4.65 1.44 8.30
CA VAL A 66 5.49 0.23 8.42
C VAL A 66 6.55 0.26 7.32
N ALA A 67 7.82 0.33 7.71
CA ALA A 67 8.96 0.28 6.79
C ALA A 67 9.50 -1.16 6.71
N PHE A 68 9.08 -1.90 5.69
CA PHE A 68 9.42 -3.30 5.52
C PHE A 68 10.56 -3.51 4.51
N ASP A 69 11.73 -3.89 5.02
CA ASP A 69 12.94 -4.18 4.23
C ASP A 69 13.50 -5.56 4.60
N PRO A 70 13.10 -6.63 3.90
CA PRO A 70 13.54 -7.99 4.20
C PRO A 70 14.93 -8.35 3.65
N ASP A 71 15.59 -7.45 2.89
CA ASP A 71 16.84 -7.71 2.13
C ASP A 71 16.77 -9.00 1.28
N ALA A 72 15.57 -9.36 0.84
CA ALA A 72 15.29 -10.57 0.09
C ALA A 72 14.14 -10.34 -0.89
N SER A 73 14.24 -10.99 -2.05
CA SER A 73 13.11 -11.04 -2.97
C SER A 73 12.09 -12.07 -2.50
N GLY A 74 10.81 -11.76 -2.70
CA GLY A 74 9.74 -12.63 -2.22
C GLY A 74 8.35 -12.00 -2.35
N THR A 75 7.36 -12.76 -1.92
CA THR A 75 6.01 -12.29 -1.69
C THR A 75 5.81 -12.14 -0.19
N TYR A 76 5.24 -11.02 0.21
CA TYR A 76 5.10 -10.59 1.58
C TYR A 76 3.70 -10.05 1.83
N HIS A 77 3.32 -10.00 3.09
CA HIS A 77 2.07 -9.40 3.51
C HIS A 77 2.22 -8.48 4.72
N ALA A 78 1.35 -7.48 4.79
CA ALA A 78 1.24 -6.57 5.92
C ALA A 78 -0.24 -6.22 6.13
N MET A 79 -0.76 -6.48 7.33
CA MET A 79 -2.16 -6.30 7.67
C MET A 79 -2.30 -5.47 8.93
N ALA A 80 -3.40 -4.71 8.99
CA ALA A 80 -3.83 -3.96 10.16
C ALA A 80 -5.33 -4.19 10.40
N PHE A 81 -5.69 -4.24 11.67
CA PHE A 81 -7.03 -4.37 12.21
C PHE A 81 -7.22 -3.29 13.27
N LEU A 82 -8.35 -2.60 13.23
CA LEU A 82 -8.75 -1.61 14.23
C LEU A 82 -10.19 -1.88 14.64
N ASP A 83 -10.41 -1.84 15.96
CA ASP A 83 -11.71 -1.98 16.59
C ASP A 83 -12.01 -0.70 17.37
N HIS A 84 -12.97 0.06 16.88
CA HIS A 84 -13.29 1.40 17.39
C HIS A 84 -14.66 1.37 18.03
N GLU A 85 -14.78 2.06 19.15
CA GLU A 85 -16.05 2.28 19.84
C GLU A 85 -16.46 3.74 19.63
N ILE A 86 -17.58 3.98 18.93
CA ILE A 86 -18.06 5.35 18.66
C ILE A 86 -19.17 5.67 19.66
N ASP A 87 -18.93 6.66 20.52
CA ASP A 87 -19.97 7.14 21.45
C ASP A 87 -20.60 6.02 22.32
N GLU A 88 -19.88 4.93 22.64
CA GLU A 88 -20.41 3.74 23.33
C GLU A 88 -21.22 4.09 24.59
N ALA A 89 -20.75 5.06 25.39
CA ALA A 89 -21.43 5.51 26.60
C ALA A 89 -22.82 6.14 26.35
N GLN A 90 -23.06 6.63 25.14
CA GLN A 90 -24.29 7.26 24.69
C GLN A 90 -25.13 6.33 23.81
N ASN A 91 -24.50 5.56 22.90
CA ASN A 91 -25.19 4.81 21.87
C ASN A 91 -25.01 3.28 21.93
N THR A 92 -24.24 2.74 22.88
CA THR A 92 -23.85 1.31 22.95
C THR A 92 -23.04 0.85 21.74
N PHE A 93 -22.44 -0.34 21.81
CA PHE A 93 -21.55 -0.86 20.76
C PHE A 93 -22.28 -1.65 19.65
N PHE A 94 -23.53 -2.09 19.85
CA PHE A 94 -24.17 -3.09 18.98
C PHE A 94 -25.11 -2.52 17.89
N ASN A 95 -25.05 -1.22 17.61
CA ASN A 95 -25.92 -0.57 16.62
C ASN A 95 -25.14 0.22 15.57
N GLU A 96 -23.89 -0.15 15.36
CA GLU A 96 -22.99 0.44 14.39
C GLU A 96 -23.08 -0.29 13.04
N TYR A 97 -22.58 0.32 11.98
CA TYR A 97 -22.56 -0.30 10.64
C TYR A 97 -21.31 0.07 9.86
N GLY A 98 -20.78 -0.91 9.13
CA GLY A 98 -19.64 -0.72 8.26
C GLY A 98 -20.00 -0.61 6.79
N SER A 99 -19.15 0.05 6.00
CA SER A 99 -19.25 0.08 4.53
C SER A 99 -17.88 0.19 3.86
N ALA A 100 -17.74 -0.44 2.70
CA ALA A 100 -16.55 -0.33 1.87
C ALA A 100 -16.81 0.59 0.66
N TYR A 101 -15.85 1.45 0.35
CA TYR A 101 -15.94 2.43 -0.73
C TYR A 101 -14.75 2.33 -1.69
N GLY A 102 -15.02 2.58 -2.97
CA GLY A 102 -14.00 2.53 -4.02
C GLY A 102 -13.77 1.13 -4.56
N VAL A 103 -12.61 0.93 -5.21
CA VAL A 103 -12.17 -0.36 -5.73
C VAL A 103 -10.81 -0.64 -5.11
N PRO A 104 -10.61 -1.79 -4.41
CA PRO A 104 -9.34 -2.10 -3.82
C PRO A 104 -8.27 -2.22 -4.91
N ALA A 105 -7.08 -1.70 -4.61
CA ALA A 105 -5.93 -1.85 -5.49
C ALA A 105 -5.48 -3.32 -5.57
N ASP A 106 -4.72 -3.68 -6.59
CA ASP A 106 -4.16 -5.03 -6.72
C ASP A 106 -3.33 -5.38 -5.48
N GLY A 107 -3.69 -6.49 -4.83
CA GLY A 107 -3.04 -6.96 -3.61
C GLY A 107 -3.60 -6.38 -2.31
N LEU A 108 -4.53 -5.40 -2.35
CA LEU A 108 -5.24 -4.93 -1.16
C LEU A 108 -6.44 -5.85 -0.89
N THR A 109 -6.46 -6.44 0.30
CA THR A 109 -7.58 -7.17 0.89
C THR A 109 -8.16 -6.38 2.05
N TRP A 110 -9.43 -6.62 2.37
CA TRP A 110 -10.13 -5.89 3.42
C TRP A 110 -11.18 -6.75 4.10
N GLU A 111 -11.64 -6.33 5.27
CA GLU A 111 -12.72 -6.95 6.00
C GLU A 111 -13.44 -5.92 6.86
N ILE A 112 -14.75 -6.08 7.02
CA ILE A 112 -15.54 -5.39 8.04
C ILE A 112 -16.34 -6.47 8.76
N ASP A 113 -16.17 -6.57 10.06
CA ASP A 113 -16.78 -7.62 10.86
C ASP A 113 -16.99 -7.20 12.30
N GLU A 114 -17.74 -8.00 13.05
CA GLU A 114 -17.77 -7.96 14.50
C GLU A 114 -16.38 -8.39 15.04
N PRO A 115 -15.84 -7.77 16.10
CA PRO A 115 -14.46 -8.01 16.52
C PRO A 115 -14.19 -9.42 17.06
N GLY A 116 -15.20 -10.27 17.31
CA GLY A 116 -15.00 -11.73 17.51
C GLY A 116 -15.71 -12.33 18.73
N TYR A 117 -16.74 -11.66 19.24
CA TYR A 117 -17.56 -12.08 20.36
C TYR A 117 -18.65 -13.11 19.99
N ALA A 118 -19.37 -12.87 18.89
CA ALA A 118 -20.58 -13.61 18.53
C ALA A 118 -20.46 -14.39 17.22
N TYR A 119 -19.95 -13.75 16.17
CA TYR A 119 -19.87 -14.35 14.84
C TYR A 119 -18.73 -13.84 13.98
N GLY A 120 -17.99 -12.81 14.41
CA GLY A 120 -16.89 -12.31 13.62
C GLY A 120 -15.68 -13.22 13.62
N ASP A 121 -14.99 -13.30 12.48
CA ASP A 121 -13.80 -14.11 12.24
C ASP A 121 -12.58 -13.29 11.80
N ILE A 122 -12.65 -11.96 11.92
CA ILE A 122 -11.57 -11.04 11.56
C ILE A 122 -10.23 -11.32 12.26
N TYR A 123 -10.24 -11.81 13.51
CA TYR A 123 -9.00 -12.28 14.14
C TYR A 123 -8.46 -13.55 13.48
N ASP A 124 -9.32 -14.52 13.15
CA ASP A 124 -8.90 -15.74 12.46
C ASP A 124 -8.27 -15.40 11.10
N HIS A 125 -8.82 -14.41 10.39
CA HIS A 125 -8.26 -13.87 9.15
C HIS A 125 -6.98 -13.07 9.35
N LEU A 126 -6.88 -12.27 10.42
CA LEU A 126 -5.65 -11.59 10.81
C LEU A 126 -4.53 -12.59 11.10
N TYR A 127 -4.78 -13.65 11.88
CA TYR A 127 -3.80 -14.71 12.15
C TYR A 127 -3.55 -15.63 10.94
N GLY A 128 -4.50 -15.67 10.00
CA GLY A 128 -4.46 -16.47 8.78
C GLY A 128 -3.81 -15.79 7.57
N ASP A 129 -3.27 -14.58 7.74
CA ASP A 129 -2.59 -13.77 6.71
C ASP A 129 -3.49 -13.33 5.54
N ALA A 130 -4.83 -13.35 5.70
CA ALA A 130 -5.74 -13.01 4.62
C ALA A 130 -7.12 -12.57 5.10
N PHE A 131 -7.48 -11.33 4.79
CA PHE A 131 -8.86 -10.84 4.89
C PHE A 131 -9.69 -11.28 3.69
N ASP A 132 -10.98 -11.52 3.90
CA ASP A 132 -11.82 -12.25 2.94
C ASP A 132 -12.56 -11.36 1.91
N ASN A 133 -12.43 -10.03 2.02
CA ASN A 133 -13.11 -9.01 1.19
C ASN A 133 -14.62 -9.00 1.37
N SER A 134 -15.08 -9.18 2.60
CA SER A 134 -16.49 -9.15 2.95
C SER A 134 -16.83 -8.12 4.02
N ASN A 135 -18.13 -7.84 4.13
CA ASN A 135 -18.72 -7.03 5.18
C ASN A 135 -19.80 -7.87 5.87
N ALA A 136 -19.51 -8.38 7.06
CA ALA A 136 -20.42 -9.23 7.82
C ALA A 136 -21.50 -8.45 8.59
N VAL A 137 -21.32 -7.13 8.76
CA VAL A 137 -22.20 -6.22 9.53
C VAL A 137 -23.11 -5.35 8.65
N GLU A 138 -23.12 -5.52 7.32
CA GLU A 138 -23.88 -4.68 6.38
C GLU A 138 -25.41 -4.72 6.61
N SER A 139 -25.93 -5.88 7.02
CA SER A 139 -27.38 -6.13 7.08
C SER A 139 -27.96 -6.27 8.49
N THR A 140 -27.07 -6.29 9.47
CA THR A 140 -27.36 -6.47 10.89
C THR A 140 -26.39 -5.56 11.63
N PRO A 141 -26.83 -4.33 11.98
CA PRO A 141 -26.03 -3.45 12.82
C PRO A 141 -25.60 -4.18 14.08
N ASP A 142 -24.33 -4.05 14.40
CA ASP A 142 -23.63 -4.69 15.49
C ASP A 142 -22.32 -3.93 15.72
N ASP A 143 -21.48 -4.44 16.61
CA ASP A 143 -20.12 -3.95 16.83
C ASP A 143 -19.28 -4.03 15.54
N VAL A 144 -18.51 -2.98 15.23
CA VAL A 144 -17.79 -2.84 13.96
C VAL A 144 -16.29 -2.67 14.14
N SER A 145 -15.58 -3.65 13.61
CA SER A 145 -14.15 -3.62 13.40
C SER A 145 -13.80 -3.60 11.91
N MET A 146 -12.62 -3.05 11.59
CA MET A 146 -12.16 -2.85 10.21
C MET A 146 -10.75 -3.39 10.00
N GLY A 147 -10.58 -4.17 8.93
CA GLY A 147 -9.31 -4.78 8.53
C GLY A 147 -8.85 -4.35 7.14
N LEU A 148 -7.58 -3.97 7.00
CA LEU A 148 -6.92 -3.73 5.71
C LEU A 148 -5.61 -4.49 5.62
N GLY A 149 -5.34 -5.14 4.48
CA GLY A 149 -4.17 -5.98 4.28
C GLY A 149 -3.58 -5.88 2.89
N TRP A 150 -2.26 -5.85 2.78
CA TRP A 150 -1.56 -5.89 1.51
C TRP A 150 -0.85 -7.22 1.31
N SER A 151 -0.99 -7.81 0.14
CA SER A 151 -0.11 -8.82 -0.43
C SER A 151 0.71 -8.21 -1.56
N PHE A 152 2.04 -8.25 -1.46
CA PHE A 152 2.93 -7.58 -2.41
C PHE A 152 4.20 -8.40 -2.69
N SER A 153 4.92 -8.05 -3.74
CA SER A 153 6.18 -8.70 -4.09
C SER A 153 7.32 -7.70 -4.12
N LEU A 154 8.47 -8.08 -3.57
CA LEU A 154 9.71 -7.31 -3.62
C LEU A 154 10.76 -8.05 -4.44
N GLY A 155 11.47 -7.32 -5.28
CA GLY A 155 12.70 -7.73 -5.94
C GLY A 155 13.92 -7.59 -5.04
N GLU A 156 15.10 -7.90 -5.59
CA GLU A 156 16.36 -7.70 -4.85
C GLU A 156 16.58 -6.21 -4.56
N GLN A 157 16.89 -5.88 -3.30
CA GLN A 157 17.13 -4.51 -2.81
C GLN A 157 15.90 -3.58 -2.92
N GLU A 158 14.70 -4.12 -3.06
CA GLU A 158 13.46 -3.36 -2.92
C GLU A 158 12.95 -3.43 -1.48
N TYR A 159 12.32 -2.35 -1.03
CA TYR A 159 11.63 -2.26 0.26
C TYR A 159 10.23 -1.67 0.08
N ALA A 160 9.35 -1.94 1.03
CA ALA A 160 7.98 -1.43 1.05
C ALA A 160 7.77 -0.45 2.21
N THR A 161 6.99 0.59 1.96
CA THR A 161 6.36 1.42 2.99
C THR A 161 4.86 1.20 2.91
N ILE A 162 4.27 0.75 4.02
CA ILE A 162 2.82 0.57 4.15
C ILE A 162 2.30 1.59 5.14
N GLU A 163 1.36 2.43 4.71
CA GLU A 163 0.67 3.40 5.55
C GLU A 163 -0.75 2.91 5.83
N PHE A 164 -1.14 2.90 7.09
CA PHE A 164 -2.52 2.67 7.54
C PHE A 164 -3.02 3.94 8.20
N THR A 165 -4.12 4.49 7.70
CA THR A 165 -4.65 5.79 8.13
C THR A 165 -6.10 5.67 8.54
N ALA A 166 -6.39 6.00 9.80
CA ALA A 166 -7.73 6.13 10.35
C ALA A 166 -8.03 7.61 10.64
N GLY A 167 -9.23 8.09 10.32
CA GLY A 167 -9.58 9.49 10.53
C GLY A 167 -11.08 9.75 10.46
N ALA A 168 -11.49 10.94 10.93
CA ALA A 168 -12.89 11.38 10.91
C ALA A 168 -13.36 11.92 9.53
N ASP A 169 -12.42 12.13 8.59
CA ASP A 169 -12.70 12.63 7.26
C ASP A 169 -12.51 11.52 6.22
N ALA A 170 -13.51 11.33 5.35
CA ALA A 170 -13.42 10.36 4.27
C ALA A 170 -12.28 10.72 3.29
N PRO A 171 -11.47 9.75 2.85
CA PRO A 171 -10.51 9.97 1.77
C PRO A 171 -11.18 10.46 0.48
N GLU A 172 -10.57 11.44 -0.19
CA GLU A 172 -11.11 11.98 -1.45
C GLU A 172 -11.04 10.98 -2.62
N GLU A 173 -10.08 10.05 -2.56
CA GLU A 173 -9.80 9.06 -3.60
C GLU A 173 -9.33 7.74 -2.97
N GLY A 174 -9.37 6.66 -3.77
CA GLY A 174 -8.88 5.35 -3.38
C GLY A 174 -9.95 4.44 -2.77
N PHE A 175 -9.49 3.35 -2.17
CA PHE A 175 -10.32 2.40 -1.42
C PHE A 175 -10.22 2.71 0.07
N TYR A 176 -11.36 2.67 0.77
CA TYR A 176 -11.41 2.83 2.21
C TYR A 176 -12.63 2.10 2.79
N LEU A 177 -12.54 1.82 4.08
CA LEU A 177 -13.63 1.32 4.91
C LEU A 177 -14.17 2.48 5.74
N ALA A 178 -15.44 2.40 6.12
CA ALA A 178 -16.07 3.34 7.00
C ALA A 178 -16.85 2.59 8.07
N HIS A 179 -16.67 2.99 9.32
CA HIS A 179 -17.47 2.61 10.47
C HIS A 179 -18.36 3.83 10.80
N TYR A 180 -19.67 3.63 10.84
CA TYR A 180 -20.66 4.63 11.23
C TYR A 180 -21.44 4.25 12.48
N ASP A 181 -21.80 5.29 13.24
CA ASP A 181 -22.80 5.23 14.29
C ASP A 181 -24.16 5.78 13.79
N ASP A 182 -25.26 5.05 13.99
CA ASP A 182 -26.59 5.44 13.47
C ASP A 182 -27.22 6.64 14.22
N GLU A 183 -26.86 6.87 15.48
CA GLU A 183 -27.49 7.90 16.31
C GLU A 183 -26.70 9.21 16.40
N SER A 184 -25.36 9.17 16.33
CA SER A 184 -24.47 10.33 16.47
C SER A 184 -24.05 10.97 15.15
N SER A 185 -24.25 10.27 14.01
CA SER A 185 -23.77 10.66 12.67
C SER A 185 -22.25 10.77 12.55
N ASP A 186 -21.51 10.31 13.56
CA ASP A 186 -20.07 10.22 13.53
C ASP A 186 -19.61 9.01 12.72
N ALA A 187 -18.41 9.12 12.16
CA ALA A 187 -17.84 8.10 11.32
C ALA A 187 -16.31 8.08 11.44
N ILE A 188 -15.75 6.88 11.33
CA ILE A 188 -14.32 6.65 11.22
C ILE A 188 -14.06 6.02 9.87
N PHE A 189 -13.08 6.57 9.14
CA PHE A 189 -12.67 6.10 7.85
C PHE A 189 -11.29 5.48 7.95
N PHE A 190 -11.15 4.25 7.45
CA PHE A 190 -9.89 3.52 7.45
C PHE A 190 -9.40 3.25 6.03
N SER A 191 -8.17 3.62 5.75
CA SER A 191 -7.55 3.50 4.43
C SER A 191 -6.11 3.05 4.54
N SER A 192 -5.54 2.56 3.44
CA SER A 192 -4.15 2.15 3.40
C SER A 192 -3.49 2.44 2.06
N ARG A 193 -2.17 2.61 2.09
CA ARG A 193 -1.33 2.82 0.92
C ARG A 193 -0.06 1.97 1.00
N LEU A 194 0.32 1.40 -0.14
CA LEU A 194 1.59 0.71 -0.34
C LEU A 194 2.47 1.52 -1.31
N SER A 195 3.74 1.72 -0.94
CA SER A 195 4.80 2.22 -1.82
C SER A 195 5.94 1.21 -1.85
N ILE A 196 6.46 0.87 -3.04
CA ILE A 196 7.63 0.02 -3.21
C ILE A 196 8.72 0.86 -3.88
N GLU A 197 9.90 0.85 -3.27
CA GLU A 197 11.05 1.64 -3.70
C GLU A 197 12.32 0.79 -3.69
N GLY A 198 13.42 1.34 -4.22
CA GLY A 198 14.71 0.67 -4.31
C GLY A 198 14.90 -0.10 -5.62
N GLY A 199 15.57 -1.25 -5.50
CA GLY A 199 15.91 -2.11 -6.62
C GLY A 199 17.21 -1.71 -7.35
N THR A 200 17.76 -2.65 -8.13
CA THR A 200 18.90 -2.33 -8.98
C THR A 200 18.42 -1.57 -10.21
N THR A 201 18.86 -0.33 -10.41
CA THR A 201 18.74 0.29 -11.72
C THR A 201 19.46 -0.60 -12.74
N PRO A 202 18.83 -0.99 -13.87
CA PRO A 202 19.51 -1.79 -14.86
C PRO A 202 20.72 -0.98 -15.37
N VAL A 203 21.92 -1.41 -15.01
CA VAL A 203 23.16 -0.86 -15.55
C VAL A 203 23.10 -1.13 -17.06
N PRO A 204 23.12 -0.11 -17.94
CA PRO A 204 23.13 -0.35 -19.37
C PRO A 204 24.39 -1.16 -19.71
N GLU A 205 24.23 -2.42 -20.12
CA GLU A 205 25.39 -3.24 -20.41
C GLU A 205 26.19 -2.61 -21.58
N PRO A 206 27.50 -2.31 -21.42
CA PRO A 206 28.29 -1.65 -22.45
C PRO A 206 28.64 -2.55 -23.66
N CYS A 207 28.00 -3.72 -23.83
CA CYS A 207 28.51 -4.76 -24.72
C CYS A 207 27.58 -5.20 -25.88
N ALA A 208 26.28 -4.90 -25.88
CA ALA A 208 25.42 -5.27 -27.02
C ALA A 208 25.75 -4.46 -28.29
N ALA A 209 26.14 -3.19 -28.16
CA ALA A 209 26.56 -2.36 -29.28
C ALA A 209 28.03 -2.65 -29.70
N SER A 210 28.92 -2.92 -28.75
CA SER A 210 30.35 -3.13 -28.99
C SER A 210 30.65 -4.44 -29.74
N LEU A 211 29.89 -5.51 -29.47
CA LEU A 211 30.00 -6.79 -30.18
C LEU A 211 29.47 -6.74 -31.62
N LEU A 212 28.51 -5.85 -31.93
CA LEU A 212 27.96 -5.68 -33.27
C LEU A 212 28.95 -4.97 -34.23
N PHE A 213 29.82 -4.10 -33.70
CA PHE A 213 30.85 -3.43 -34.51
C PHE A 213 32.07 -4.31 -34.79
N LEU A 214 32.35 -5.34 -33.98
CA LEU A 214 33.46 -6.28 -34.25
C LEU A 214 33.12 -7.28 -35.38
N SER A 215 31.84 -7.60 -35.60
CA SER A 215 31.40 -8.49 -36.69
C SER A 215 31.38 -7.84 -38.08
N CYS A 216 31.25 -6.51 -38.18
CA CYS A 216 31.25 -5.80 -39.46
C CYS A 216 32.67 -5.42 -39.95
N GLY A 217 33.67 -5.38 -39.07
CA GLY A 217 35.05 -5.02 -39.41
C GLY A 217 35.87 -6.13 -40.09
N LEU A 218 35.47 -7.40 -39.98
CA LEU A 218 36.28 -8.53 -40.46
C LEU A 218 35.94 -9.02 -41.88
N LEU A 219 34.93 -8.44 -42.56
CA LEU A 219 34.52 -8.84 -43.91
C LEU A 219 35.08 -7.95 -45.05
N LEU A 220 35.80 -6.86 -44.74
CA LEU A 220 36.39 -5.97 -45.76
C LEU A 220 37.90 -6.21 -46.02
N GLY A 221 38.53 -7.17 -45.34
CA GLY A 221 39.99 -7.36 -45.35
C GLY A 221 40.56 -8.49 -46.24
N ALA A 222 39.75 -9.20 -47.04
CA ALA A 222 40.20 -10.40 -47.78
C ALA A 222 40.09 -10.26 -49.31
N GLY A 223 40.35 -9.08 -49.86
CA GLY A 223 40.12 -8.78 -51.28
C GLY A 223 41.30 -8.19 -52.06
N ILE A 224 42.57 -8.40 -51.67
CA ILE A 224 43.71 -7.97 -52.50
C ILE A 224 44.84 -9.01 -52.45
N ILE A 225 44.85 -9.98 -53.38
CA ILE A 225 46.09 -10.67 -53.78
C ILE A 225 46.09 -10.97 -55.30
N ASN A 226 46.94 -10.22 -56.00
CA ASN A 226 47.74 -10.55 -57.20
C ASN A 226 47.12 -11.29 -58.40
N ARG A 227 47.13 -10.61 -59.56
CA ARG A 227 47.67 -11.22 -60.79
C ARG A 227 48.73 -10.33 -61.43
N GLY A 228 49.96 -10.82 -61.34
CA GLY A 228 51.17 -10.20 -61.83
C GLY A 228 51.31 -10.21 -63.34
N ILE A 229 52.08 -9.22 -63.78
CA ILE A 229 52.53 -8.94 -65.15
C ILE A 229 53.58 -9.98 -65.57
N GLY A 230 53.39 -10.58 -66.75
CA GLY A 230 54.36 -11.46 -67.42
C GLY A 230 54.52 -11.08 -68.90
N ARG A 231 55.75 -10.79 -69.31
CA ARG A 231 56.19 -10.09 -70.52
C ARG A 231 56.53 -11.05 -71.68
N ARG A 232 56.36 -10.55 -72.92
CA ARG A 232 57.21 -10.68 -74.15
C ARG A 232 56.99 -11.80 -75.22
N ARG A 233 56.69 -11.29 -76.44
CA ARG A 233 57.34 -11.42 -77.78
C ARG A 233 57.48 -12.78 -78.50
N GLY A 234 57.08 -12.79 -79.80
CA GLY A 234 57.63 -13.62 -80.89
C GLY A 234 56.61 -14.02 -81.98
N ILE A 235 56.43 -13.26 -83.06
CA ILE A 235 56.90 -13.49 -84.46
C ILE A 235 56.01 -14.43 -85.36
N ALA A 236 55.25 -13.80 -86.27
CA ALA A 236 54.99 -14.03 -87.73
C ALA A 236 54.59 -15.42 -88.31
N PRO A 237 54.14 -15.57 -89.60
CA PRO A 237 53.85 -14.58 -90.66
C PRO A 237 52.49 -14.73 -91.40
N LYS A 238 52.28 -13.81 -92.36
CA LYS A 238 51.24 -13.73 -93.40
C LYS A 238 51.05 -15.02 -94.20
N ASN A 239 49.84 -15.23 -94.75
CA ASN A 239 49.65 -15.74 -96.12
C ASN A 239 48.26 -15.42 -96.70
N VAL A 240 48.32 -14.87 -97.92
CA VAL A 240 47.35 -14.77 -99.04
C VAL A 240 46.01 -14.08 -98.80
#